data_AF-A0A524B976-F1
#
_entry.id   AF-A0A524B976-F1
#
_cell.length_a   1.000
_cell.length_b   1.000
_cell.length_c   1.000
_cell.angle_alpha   90.00
_cell.angle_beta   90.00
_cell.angle_gamma   90.00
#
_symmetry.space_group_name_H-M   'P 1'
#
loop_
_entity.id
_entity.type
_entity.pdbx_description
1 polymer ?
#
loop_
_entity_poly.entity_id
_entity_poly.type
_entity_poly.pdbx_seq_one_letter_code
_entity_poly.pdbx_strand_id
1 'polypeptide(L)'
;APTAAMPRMMMSTGTDYASAQMPDQVQPLLVTAGLTDAASVATMSSLMPTDVAPVGTGGFTASAESLADCMGKLGMAPDGPPTLLIDRATYDGADVGVVVTVRSLPDGAEEPAVLDVVVVGSECSDADVAAAQRFEYAVTP
;
A
#
# COMPACT_ATOMS: atom_id res chain seq x y z
N ALA A 1 -20.05 3.13 -10.15
CA ALA A 1 -19.26 4.29 -9.68
C ALA A 1 -17.85 4.13 -10.20
N PRO A 2 -17.11 5.20 -10.55
CA PRO A 2 -15.69 5.06 -10.83
C PRO A 2 -15.05 4.41 -9.59
N THR A 3 -14.55 3.20 -9.77
CA THR A 3 -13.89 2.41 -8.73
C THR A 3 -12.67 3.21 -8.33
N ALA A 4 -12.62 3.77 -7.12
CA ALA A 4 -11.41 4.43 -6.63
C ALA A 4 -10.20 3.47 -6.72
N ALA A 5 -8.97 3.96 -6.54
CA ALA A 5 -7.74 3.15 -6.46
C ALA A 5 -7.71 2.30 -5.16
N MET A 6 -8.78 1.54 -4.94
CA MET A 6 -9.03 0.72 -3.78
C MET A 6 -7.96 -0.37 -3.73
N PRO A 7 -7.43 -0.67 -2.54
CA PRO A 7 -6.48 -1.75 -2.38
C PRO A 7 -7.16 -3.08 -2.67
N ARG A 8 -6.38 -4.08 -3.08
CA ARG A 8 -6.87 -5.46 -3.19
C ARG A 8 -6.91 -6.17 -1.84
N MET A 9 -6.16 -5.65 -0.87
CA MET A 9 -6.10 -6.18 0.50
C MET A 9 -5.96 -5.04 1.51
N MET A 10 -6.64 -5.14 2.65
CA MET A 10 -6.34 -4.31 3.81
C MET A 10 -5.92 -5.17 4.99
N MET A 11 -4.94 -4.69 5.74
CA MET A 11 -4.32 -5.37 6.86
C MET A 11 -4.19 -4.41 8.06
N SER A 12 -3.97 -4.99 9.23
CA SER A 12 -3.66 -4.24 10.46
C SER A 12 -2.63 -5.04 11.25
N THR A 13 -1.39 -5.05 10.78
CA THR A 13 -0.32 -5.84 11.39
C THR A 13 0.08 -5.31 12.77
N GLY A 14 -0.13 -4.02 13.02
CA GLY A 14 0.37 -3.35 14.23
C GLY A 14 1.90 -3.26 14.30
N THR A 15 2.58 -3.42 13.15
CA THR A 15 4.03 -3.25 13.04
C THR A 15 4.39 -1.80 13.32
N ASP A 16 5.49 -1.57 14.04
CA ASP A 16 6.09 -0.24 14.19
C ASP A 16 7.25 -0.09 13.19
N TYR A 17 6.97 0.55 12.07
CA TYR A 17 7.93 0.80 11.01
C TYR A 17 8.89 1.92 11.41
N ALA A 18 10.12 1.85 10.91
CA ALA A 18 11.09 2.92 11.06
C ALA A 18 11.82 3.14 9.73
N SER A 19 12.13 4.41 9.42
CA SER A 19 12.79 4.83 8.17
C SER A 19 13.94 3.91 7.75
N ALA A 20 14.88 3.68 8.68
CA ALA A 20 16.10 2.94 8.42
C ALA A 20 15.89 1.43 8.25
N GLN A 21 14.74 0.90 8.70
CA GLN A 21 14.42 -0.53 8.72
C GLN A 21 13.30 -0.88 7.74
N MET A 22 12.75 0.12 7.05
CA MET A 22 11.60 -0.03 6.16
C MET A 22 11.77 -1.18 5.15
N PRO A 23 12.90 -1.34 4.44
CA PRO A 23 13.05 -2.45 3.49
C PRO A 23 12.93 -3.83 4.17
N ASP A 24 13.56 -4.01 5.32
CA ASP A 24 13.52 -5.28 6.07
C ASP A 24 12.17 -5.55 6.72
N GLN A 25 11.43 -4.50 7.11
CA GLN A 25 10.12 -4.60 7.76
C GLN A 25 8.97 -4.76 6.76
N VAL A 26 9.11 -4.24 5.53
CA VAL A 26 8.14 -4.43 4.45
C VAL A 26 8.14 -5.88 3.95
N GLN A 27 9.29 -6.55 3.94
CA GLN A 27 9.37 -7.93 3.45
C GLN A 27 8.40 -8.89 4.19
N PRO A 28 8.35 -8.95 5.54
CA PRO A 28 7.35 -9.73 6.27
C PRO A 28 5.89 -9.39 5.93
N LEU A 29 5.59 -8.11 5.69
CA LEU A 29 4.26 -7.67 5.27
C LEU A 29 3.89 -8.27 3.90
N LEU A 30 4.80 -8.18 2.93
CA LEU A 30 4.61 -8.74 1.59
C LEU A 30 4.46 -10.27 1.64
N VAL A 31 5.27 -10.96 2.44
CA VAL A 31 5.15 -12.41 2.65
C VAL A 31 3.77 -12.77 3.22
N THR A 32 3.29 -12.01 4.21
CA THR A 32 1.97 -12.24 4.81
C THR A 32 0.83 -11.99 3.82
N ALA A 33 1.00 -11.01 2.93
CA ALA A 33 0.08 -10.72 1.84
C ALA A 33 0.18 -11.70 0.64
N GLY A 34 1.14 -12.64 0.67
CA GLY A 34 1.40 -13.59 -0.41
C GLY A 34 2.08 -12.98 -1.63
N LEU A 35 2.76 -11.84 -1.47
CA LEU A 35 3.48 -11.09 -2.50
C LEU A 35 4.99 -11.38 -2.47
N THR A 36 5.34 -12.66 -2.55
CA THR A 36 6.70 -13.17 -2.32
C THR A 36 7.64 -13.08 -3.54
N ASP A 37 7.05 -12.99 -4.72
CA ASP A 37 7.74 -13.06 -6.01
C ASP A 37 7.01 -12.21 -7.06
N ALA A 38 7.68 -11.90 -8.17
CA ALA A 38 7.13 -11.02 -9.18
C ALA A 38 5.84 -11.57 -9.84
N ALA A 39 5.70 -12.90 -9.93
CA ALA A 39 4.49 -13.53 -10.48
C ALA A 39 3.28 -13.38 -9.54
N SER A 40 3.48 -13.49 -8.22
CA SER A 40 2.45 -13.24 -7.22
C SER A 40 2.00 -11.77 -7.23
N VAL A 41 2.94 -10.83 -7.39
CA VAL A 41 2.65 -9.40 -7.56
C VAL A 41 1.83 -9.16 -8.83
N ALA A 42 2.22 -9.72 -9.97
CA ALA A 42 1.48 -9.60 -11.23
C ALA A 42 0.07 -10.21 -11.11
N THR A 43 -0.05 -11.37 -10.46
CA THR A 43 -1.34 -12.02 -10.20
C THR A 43 -2.24 -11.11 -9.38
N MET A 44 -1.75 -10.60 -8.24
CA MET A 44 -2.50 -9.68 -7.39
C MET A 44 -2.89 -8.42 -8.18
N SER A 45 -1.96 -7.83 -8.93
CA SER A 45 -2.19 -6.64 -9.77
C SER A 45 -3.33 -6.81 -10.77
N SER A 46 -3.55 -8.03 -11.27
CA SER A 46 -4.64 -8.32 -12.22
C SER A 46 -6.02 -8.46 -11.57
N LEU A 47 -6.08 -8.64 -10.25
CA LEU A 47 -7.35 -8.75 -9.53
C LEU A 47 -8.07 -7.41 -9.51
N MET A 48 -9.39 -7.46 -9.66
CA MET A 48 -10.25 -6.32 -9.36
C MET A 48 -10.19 -6.03 -7.86
N PRO A 49 -10.23 -4.74 -7.45
CA PRO A 49 -10.43 -4.41 -6.06
C PRO A 49 -11.72 -5.08 -5.56
N THR A 50 -11.61 -5.85 -4.49
CA THR A 50 -12.78 -6.38 -3.79
C THR A 50 -13.42 -5.27 -2.95
N ASP A 51 -14.68 -5.45 -2.52
CA ASP A 51 -15.27 -4.61 -1.49
C ASP A 51 -14.46 -4.78 -0.20
N VAL A 52 -13.43 -3.96 -0.04
CA VAL A 52 -12.50 -4.07 1.08
C VAL A 52 -13.20 -3.53 2.31
N ALA A 53 -13.53 -4.42 3.24
CA ALA A 53 -14.14 -4.04 4.50
C ALA A 53 -13.20 -3.09 5.26
N PRO A 54 -13.68 -1.93 5.76
CA PRO A 54 -12.88 -1.00 6.54
C PRO A 54 -12.07 -1.68 7.63
N VAL A 55 -10.81 -1.27 7.79
CA VAL A 55 -9.93 -1.81 8.82
C VAL A 55 -9.72 -0.76 9.90
N GLY A 56 -10.41 -1.00 11.03
CA GLY A 56 -10.41 -0.13 12.22
C GLY A 56 -11.56 0.88 12.24
N THR A 57 -11.63 1.66 13.32
CA THR A 57 -12.76 2.56 13.63
C THR A 57 -12.47 4.04 13.38
N GLY A 58 -11.30 4.39 12.85
CA GLY A 58 -10.87 5.77 12.61
C GLY A 58 -9.73 5.88 11.60
N GLY A 59 -9.48 7.09 11.11
CA GLY A 59 -8.53 7.39 10.04
C GLY A 59 -9.08 7.12 8.64
N PHE A 60 -8.21 7.23 7.62
CA PHE A 60 -8.61 7.08 6.22
C PHE A 60 -9.04 5.66 5.84
N THR A 61 -8.68 4.64 6.64
CA THR A 61 -9.09 3.24 6.44
C THR A 61 -10.47 2.91 7.04
N ALA A 62 -11.16 3.88 7.65
CA ALA A 62 -12.43 3.68 8.34
C ALA A 62 -13.66 3.59 7.40
N SER A 63 -13.53 4.06 6.17
CA SER A 63 -14.58 3.96 5.14
C SER A 63 -13.99 3.96 3.74
N ALA A 64 -14.72 3.43 2.76
CA ALA A 64 -14.29 3.47 1.36
C ALA A 64 -14.18 4.90 0.83
N GLU A 65 -15.01 5.82 1.31
CA GLU A 65 -14.98 7.24 0.90
C GLU A 65 -13.73 7.94 1.41
N SER A 66 -13.39 7.79 2.70
CA SER A 66 -12.17 8.37 3.27
C SER A 66 -10.91 7.76 2.65
N LEU A 67 -10.96 6.46 2.32
CA LEU A 67 -9.88 5.79 1.65
C LEU A 67 -9.68 6.33 0.24
N ALA A 68 -10.75 6.43 -0.54
CA ALA A 68 -10.71 7.00 -1.88
C ALA A 68 -10.18 8.44 -1.89
N ASP A 69 -10.60 9.27 -0.93
CA ASP A 69 -10.12 10.64 -0.77
C ASP A 69 -8.60 10.67 -0.50
N CYS A 70 -8.13 9.85 0.45
CA CYS A 70 -6.71 9.75 0.77
C CYS A 70 -5.86 9.31 -0.43
N MET A 71 -6.31 8.26 -1.15
CA MET A 71 -5.62 7.78 -2.35
C MET A 71 -5.57 8.87 -3.43
N GLY A 72 -6.66 9.62 -3.60
CA GLY A 72 -6.70 10.78 -4.49
C GLY A 72 -5.66 11.85 -4.12
N LYS A 73 -5.54 12.20 -2.83
CA LYS A 73 -4.55 13.16 -2.34
C LYS A 73 -3.10 12.69 -2.53
N LEU A 74 -2.85 11.38 -2.41
CA LEU A 74 -1.54 10.79 -2.69
C LEU A 74 -1.18 10.74 -4.18
N GLY A 75 -2.12 11.12 -5.05
CA GLY A 75 -1.98 11.07 -6.51
C GLY A 75 -2.25 9.68 -7.11
N MET A 76 -2.87 8.79 -6.34
CA MET A 76 -3.18 7.42 -6.74
C MET A 76 -4.58 7.41 -7.38
N ALA A 77 -4.60 7.68 -8.68
CA ALA A 77 -5.81 7.71 -9.50
C ALA A 77 -6.34 6.28 -9.75
N PRO A 78 -7.65 6.11 -9.98
CA PRO A 78 -8.25 4.81 -10.27
C PRO A 78 -7.75 4.16 -11.56
N ASP A 79 -7.37 4.97 -12.55
CA ASP A 79 -6.71 4.52 -13.80
C ASP A 79 -5.17 4.45 -13.67
N GLY A 80 -4.63 4.70 -12.46
CA GLY A 80 -3.21 4.64 -12.16
C GLY A 80 -2.73 3.22 -11.83
N PRO A 81 -1.47 3.09 -11.38
CA PRO A 81 -0.94 1.79 -10.98
C PRO A 81 -1.78 1.17 -9.85
N PRO A 82 -1.95 -0.16 -9.86
CA PRO A 82 -2.79 -0.83 -8.89
C PRO A 82 -2.25 -0.70 -7.46
N THR A 83 -3.12 -0.31 -6.54
CA THR A 83 -2.90 -0.46 -5.10
C THR A 83 -3.07 -1.94 -4.74
N LEU A 84 -2.03 -2.55 -4.20
CA LEU A 84 -2.04 -3.96 -3.81
C LEU A 84 -2.59 -4.12 -2.42
N LEU A 85 -1.99 -3.44 -1.46
CA LEU A 85 -2.38 -3.55 -0.06
C LEU A 85 -2.24 -2.23 0.69
N ILE A 86 -2.98 -2.13 1.78
CA ILE A 86 -2.80 -1.10 2.80
C ILE A 86 -2.70 -1.77 4.16
N ASP A 87 -1.66 -1.45 4.92
CA ASP A 87 -1.45 -1.92 6.28
C ASP A 87 -1.65 -0.78 7.27
N ARG A 88 -2.51 -0.99 8.27
CA ARG A 88 -2.65 -0.10 9.42
C ARG A 88 -1.59 -0.46 10.46
N ALA A 89 -0.74 0.51 10.76
CA ALA A 89 0.49 0.30 11.51
C ALA A 89 0.91 1.57 12.24
N THR A 90 2.09 1.55 12.87
CA THR A 90 2.75 2.76 13.35
C THR A 90 4.05 3.02 12.60
N TYR A 91 4.50 4.27 12.57
CA TYR A 91 5.80 4.67 12.06
C TYR A 91 6.46 5.61 13.06
N ASP A 92 7.60 5.20 13.61
CA ASP A 92 8.25 5.86 14.74
C ASP A 92 7.24 6.13 15.91
N GLY A 93 6.35 5.18 16.16
CA GLY A 93 5.31 5.24 17.20
C GLY A 93 4.06 6.06 16.90
N ALA A 94 3.94 6.67 15.71
CA ALA A 94 2.74 7.40 15.28
C ALA A 94 1.84 6.54 14.38
N ASP A 95 0.51 6.61 14.54
CA ASP A 95 -0.44 5.87 13.68
C ASP A 95 -0.31 6.29 12.20
N VAL A 96 -0.15 5.30 11.32
CA VAL A 96 0.00 5.48 9.87
C VAL A 96 -0.76 4.41 9.08
N GLY A 97 -0.95 4.70 7.79
CA GLY A 97 -1.18 3.69 6.78
C GLY A 97 0.06 3.48 5.91
N VAL A 98 0.45 2.23 5.73
CA VAL A 98 1.48 1.81 4.76
C VAL A 98 0.78 1.32 3.51
N VAL A 99 0.86 2.09 2.43
CA VAL A 99 0.24 1.82 1.14
C VAL A 99 1.27 1.21 0.21
N VAL A 100 0.98 0.04 -0.34
CA VAL A 100 1.85 -0.61 -1.32
C VAL A 100 1.17 -0.60 -2.69
N THR A 101 1.83 0.06 -3.64
CA THR A 101 1.40 0.16 -5.04
C THR A 101 2.44 -0.46 -5.96
N VAL A 102 2.02 -0.91 -7.13
CA VAL A 102 2.96 -1.34 -8.17
C VAL A 102 3.57 -0.12 -8.84
N ARG A 103 4.91 -0.08 -8.93
CA ARG A 103 5.62 0.88 -9.79
C ARG A 103 5.84 0.28 -11.18
N SER A 104 6.36 -0.93 -11.24
CA SER A 104 6.57 -1.66 -12.49
C SER A 104 6.45 -3.16 -12.28
N LEU A 105 5.88 -3.83 -13.29
CA LEU A 105 5.91 -5.28 -13.40
C LEU A 105 7.01 -5.68 -14.37
N PRO A 106 7.61 -6.87 -14.20
CA PRO A 106 8.62 -7.34 -15.14
C PRO A 106 8.02 -7.67 -16.51
N ASP A 107 8.77 -7.41 -17.58
CA ASP A 107 8.43 -7.83 -18.95
C ASP A 107 8.93 -9.26 -19.24
N GLY A 108 9.83 -9.80 -18.40
CA GLY A 108 10.36 -11.17 -18.50
C GLY A 108 10.64 -11.83 -17.15
N ALA A 109 10.86 -13.15 -17.15
CA ALA A 109 10.99 -13.97 -15.94
C ALA A 109 12.24 -13.68 -15.07
N GLU A 110 13.18 -12.86 -15.56
CA GLU A 110 14.43 -12.53 -14.87
C GLU A 110 14.42 -11.12 -14.25
N GLU A 111 13.36 -10.35 -14.47
CA GLU A 111 13.23 -8.99 -13.96
C GLU A 111 12.43 -8.97 -12.65
N PRO A 112 12.83 -8.12 -11.68
CA PRO A 112 12.06 -7.94 -10.46
C PRO A 112 10.79 -7.12 -10.70
N ALA A 113 9.75 -7.36 -9.91
CA ALA A 113 8.66 -6.40 -9.77
C ALA A 113 9.11 -5.28 -8.82
N VAL A 114 8.78 -4.03 -9.14
CA VAL A 114 9.09 -2.88 -8.29
C VAL A 114 7.81 -2.35 -7.68
N LEU A 115 7.84 -2.19 -6.35
CA LEU A 115 6.74 -1.67 -5.55
C LEU A 115 7.12 -0.30 -5.00
N ASP A 116 6.15 0.61 -4.99
CA ASP A 116 6.20 1.86 -4.24
C ASP A 116 5.48 1.63 -2.90
N VAL A 117 6.19 1.90 -1.81
CA VAL A 117 5.69 1.84 -0.43
C VAL A 117 5.57 3.24 0.10
N VAL A 118 4.35 3.68 0.39
CA VAL A 118 4.05 5.03 0.87
C VAL A 118 3.57 4.95 2.31
N VAL A 119 4.24 5.67 3.20
CA VAL A 119 3.82 5.83 4.60
C VAL A 119 3.14 7.17 4.73
N VAL A 120 1.89 7.18 5.16
CA VAL A 120 1.09 8.39 5.36
C VAL A 120 0.42 8.36 6.74
N GLY A 121 0.31 9.51 7.41
CA GLY A 121 -0.40 9.62 8.69
C GLY A 121 -1.84 9.11 8.59
N SER A 122 -2.34 8.51 9.68
CA SER A 122 -3.63 7.82 9.70
C SER A 122 -4.84 8.70 9.34
N GLU A 123 -4.74 10.01 9.55
CA GLU A 123 -5.80 10.98 9.23
C GLU A 123 -5.81 11.36 7.74
N CYS A 124 -4.70 11.14 7.02
CA CYS A 124 -4.50 11.53 5.64
C CYS A 124 -4.92 12.99 5.35
N SER A 125 -4.52 13.89 6.26
CA SER A 125 -4.62 15.33 6.08
C SER A 125 -3.63 15.83 5.02
N ASP A 126 -3.79 17.06 4.55
CA ASP A 126 -2.81 17.66 3.61
C ASP A 126 -1.39 17.71 4.20
N ALA A 127 -1.28 17.86 5.53
CA ALA A 127 0.00 17.81 6.23
C ALA A 127 0.60 16.40 6.22
N ASP A 128 -0.22 15.36 6.44
CA ASP A 128 0.23 13.97 6.37
C ASP A 128 0.68 13.59 4.96
N VAL A 129 -0.06 14.04 3.95
CA VAL A 129 0.26 13.80 2.53
C VAL A 129 1.55 14.52 2.14
N ALA A 130 1.75 15.75 2.61
CA ALA A 130 2.99 16.50 2.38
C ALA A 130 4.20 15.89 3.11
N ALA A 131 3.97 15.26 4.27
CA ALA A 131 5.01 14.58 5.05
C ALA A 131 5.21 13.10 4.67
N ALA A 132 4.40 12.57 3.74
CA ALA A 132 4.40 11.15 3.40
C ALA A 132 5.78 10.69 2.93
N GLN A 133 6.23 9.56 3.48
CA GLN A 133 7.50 8.95 3.10
C GLN A 133 7.26 7.95 1.97
N ARG A 134 8.18 7.87 1.02
CA ARG A 134 8.09 6.95 -0.13
C ARG A 134 9.36 6.13 -0.24
N PHE A 135 9.20 4.83 -0.34
CA PHE A 135 10.27 3.85 -0.44
C PHE A 135 10.03 2.96 -1.65
N GLU A 136 11.10 2.57 -2.31
CA GLU A 136 11.05 1.58 -3.37
C GLU A 136 11.43 0.21 -2.80
N TYR A 137 10.68 -0.83 -3.19
CA TYR A 137 10.98 -2.20 -2.82
C TYR A 137 10.98 -3.09 -4.08
N ALA A 138 12.09 -3.77 -4.33
CA ALA A 138 12.20 -4.73 -5.42
C ALA A 138 11.85 -6.14 -4.91
N VAL A 139 10.83 -6.75 -5.51
CA VAL A 139 10.47 -8.15 -5.29
C VAL A 139 11.25 -8.98 -6.32
N THR A 140 12.04 -9.94 -5.82
CA THR A 140 12.82 -10.81 -6.68
C THR A 140 11.92 -11.63 -7.62
N PRO A 141 12.41 -12.00 -8.81
CA PRO A 141 11.68 -12.85 -9.75
C PRO A 141 11.30 -14.21 -9.17
#